data_AF-A0AAU8P379-F1
#
_entry.id   AF-A0AAU8P379-F1
#
_cell.length_a   1.000
_cell.length_b   1.000
_cell.length_c   1.000
_cell.angle_alpha   90.00
_cell.angle_beta   90.00
_cell.angle_gamma   90.00
#
_symmetry.space_group_name_H-M   'P 1'
#
loop_
_entity.id
_entity.type
_entity.pdbx_description
1 polymer ?
#
loop_
_entity_poly.entity_id
_entity_poly.type
_entity_poly.pdbx_seq_one_letter_code
_entity_poly.pdbx_strand_id
1 'polypeptide(L)' 'MHPEIWSFIKTAYCVGVLFCAFVTFFATKDPSIKIRLLSAVMVGLTWPMSFPLVVVFWLFM' A
#
# COMPACT_ATOMS: atom_id res chain seq x y z
N MET A 1 -15.92 12.57 21.05
CA MET A 1 -15.20 12.06 19.87
C MET A 1 -14.15 13.09 19.52
N HIS A 2 -12.88 12.71 19.39
CA HIS A 2 -11.80 13.61 18.95
C HIS A 2 -11.82 13.70 17.41
N PRO A 3 -12.40 14.75 16.80
CA PRO A 3 -12.48 14.89 15.34
C PRO A 3 -11.09 14.99 14.69
N GLU A 4 -10.07 15.45 15.42
CA GLU A 4 -8.70 15.55 14.91
C GLU A 4 -8.09 14.18 14.55
N ILE A 5 -8.42 13.15 15.32
CA ILE A 5 -7.91 11.79 15.13
C ILE A 5 -8.52 11.18 13.85
N TRP A 6 -9.80 11.44 13.57
CA TRP A 6 -10.49 10.92 12.40
C TRP A 6 -9.92 11.47 11.08
N SER A 7 -9.63 12.77 11.05
CA SER A 7 -8.97 13.38 9.89
C SER A 7 -7.56 12.85 9.69
N PHE A 8 -6.79 12.71 10.77
CA PHE A 8 -5.44 12.16 10.69
C PHE A 8 -5.44 10.72 10.15
N ILE A 9 -6.31 9.85 10.68
CA ILE A 9 -6.43 8.47 10.23
C ILE A 9 -6.80 8.44 8.74
N LYS A 10 -7.78 9.22 8.29
CA LYS A 10 -8.17 9.24 6.87
C LYS A 10 -7.06 9.69 5.94
N THR A 11 -6.36 10.78 6.28
CA THR A 11 -5.25 11.27 5.46
C THR A 11 -4.12 10.27 5.46
N ALA A 12 -3.77 9.75 6.64
CA ALA A 12 -2.80 8.67 6.77
C ALA A 12 -3.19 7.55 5.83
N TYR A 13 -4.42 6.99 5.94
CA TYR A 13 -5.09 5.94 5.13
C TYR A 13 -5.34 6.26 3.65
N CYS A 14 -5.08 7.47 3.18
CA CYS A 14 -5.12 7.77 1.75
C CYS A 14 -3.70 7.74 1.15
N VAL A 15 -2.73 8.30 1.89
CA VAL A 15 -1.33 8.45 1.45
C VAL A 15 -0.62 7.11 1.27
N GLY A 16 -0.70 6.20 2.24
CA GLY A 16 -0.14 4.85 2.12
C GLY A 16 -0.81 3.93 1.08
N VAL A 17 -2.01 4.22 0.55
CA VAL A 17 -2.73 3.37 -0.41
C VAL A 17 -2.03 3.68 -1.71
N LEU A 18 -1.88 4.99 -1.97
CA LEU A 18 -1.11 5.51 -3.09
C LEU A 18 0.34 5.06 -3.01
N PHE A 19 0.98 5.18 -1.84
CA PHE A 19 2.38 4.79 -1.67
C PHE A 19 2.60 3.28 -1.85
N CYS A 20 1.84 2.43 -1.16
CA CYS A 20 1.95 0.98 -1.31
C CYS A 20 1.55 0.51 -2.71
N ALA A 21 0.49 1.05 -3.30
CA ALA A 21 0.13 0.73 -4.67
C ALA A 21 1.26 1.13 -5.63
N PHE A 22 1.90 2.29 -5.44
CA PHE A 22 3.02 2.74 -6.27
C PHE A 22 4.25 1.83 -6.10
N VAL A 23 4.62 1.49 -4.86
CA VAL A 23 5.74 0.59 -4.56
C VAL A 23 5.49 -0.80 -5.12
N THR A 24 4.33 -1.41 -4.85
CA THR A 24 3.95 -2.72 -5.38
C THR A 24 3.89 -2.72 -6.91
N PHE A 25 3.41 -1.64 -7.51
CA PHE A 25 3.40 -1.48 -8.96
C PHE A 25 4.82 -1.40 -9.54
N PHE A 26 5.80 -0.84 -8.84
CA PHE A 26 7.20 -0.83 -9.28
C PHE A 26 7.94 -2.15 -8.96
N ALA A 27 7.57 -2.81 -7.86
CA ALA A 27 8.16 -4.08 -7.44
C ALA A 27 7.75 -5.23 -8.36
N THR A 28 6.47 -5.29 -8.74
CA THR A 28 5.96 -6.28 -9.70
C THR A 28 6.45 -5.93 -11.10
N LYS A 29 7.53 -6.59 -11.56
CA LYS A 29 8.04 -6.53 -12.95
C LYS A 29 7.32 -7.49 -13.91
N ASP A 30 6.12 -7.96 -13.55
CA ASP A 30 5.36 -8.88 -14.39
C ASP A 30 4.86 -8.24 -15.69
N PRO A 31 4.88 -8.98 -16.82
CA PRO A 31 4.44 -8.49 -18.13
C PRO A 31 2.91 -8.25 -18.20
N SER A 32 2.14 -8.84 -17.29
CA SER A 32 0.68 -8.65 -17.21
C SER A 32 0.31 -7.46 -16.32
N ILE A 33 0.09 -6.31 -16.95
CA ILE A 33 -0.38 -5.05 -16.32
C ILE A 33 -1.64 -5.25 -15.46
N LYS A 34 -2.55 -6.15 -15.86
CA LYS A 34 -3.79 -6.47 -15.12
C LYS A 34 -3.51 -7.05 -13.73
N ILE A 35 -2.57 -7.99 -13.65
CA ILE A 35 -2.21 -8.68 -12.40
C ILE A 35 -1.47 -7.71 -11.48
N ARG A 36 -0.60 -6.88 -12.08
CA ARG A 36 0.16 -5.85 -11.40
C ARG A 36 -0.74 -4.76 -10.78
N LEU A 37 -1.79 -4.34 -11.50
CA LEU A 37 -2.78 -3.41 -10.96
C LEU A 37 -3.62 -4.06 -9.84
N LEU A 38 -4.06 -5.31 -10.03
CA LEU A 38 -4.85 -6.05 -9.03
C LEU A 38 -4.05 -6.25 -7.73
N SER A 39 -2.78 -6.62 -7.86
CA SER A 39 -1.80 -6.73 -6.77
C SER A 39 -1.63 -5.41 -6.03
N ALA A 40 -1.35 -4.32 -6.75
CA ALA A 40 -1.18 -2.99 -6.17
C ALA A 40 -2.44 -2.50 -5.44
N VAL A 41 -3.64 -2.77 -5.98
CA VAL A 41 -4.91 -2.44 -5.35
C VAL A 41 -5.13 -3.27 -4.08
N MET A 42 -4.89 -4.59 -4.11
CA MET A 42 -5.03 -5.43 -2.92
C MET A 42 -4.06 -5.06 -1.80
N VAL A 43 -2.81 -4.75 -2.12
CA VAL A 43 -1.80 -4.33 -1.14
C VAL A 43 -2.11 -2.94 -0.60
N GLY A 44 -2.54 -2.00 -1.45
CA GLY A 44 -3.00 -0.69 -1.02
C GLY A 44 -4.20 -0.77 -0.07
N LEU A 45 -5.20 -1.60 -0.39
CA LEU A 45 -6.40 -1.78 0.44
C LEU A 45 -6.08 -2.36 1.83
N THR A 46 -5.05 -3.21 1.90
CA THR A 46 -4.66 -3.92 3.12
C THR A 46 -3.47 -3.28 3.84
N TRP A 47 -2.95 -2.14 3.37
CA TRP A 47 -1.75 -1.52 3.93
C TRP A 47 -1.70 -1.39 5.45
N PRO A 48 -2.77 -1.03 6.21
CA PRO A 48 -2.67 -0.97 7.68
C PRO A 48 -2.05 -2.23 8.30
N MET A 49 -2.22 -3.39 7.66
CA MET A 49 -1.56 -4.65 7.99
C MET A 49 -0.31 -4.92 7.11
N SER A 50 -0.35 -4.56 5.83
CA SER A 50 0.67 -4.94 4.84
C SER A 50 1.91 -4.04 4.79
N PHE A 51 1.88 -2.83 5.37
CA PHE A 51 3.01 -1.92 5.39
C PHE A 51 4.27 -2.50 6.09
N PRO A 52 4.19 -3.10 7.30
CA PRO A 52 5.36 -3.76 7.87
C PRO A 52 5.86 -4.92 7.00
N LEU A 53 4.95 -5.66 6.36
CA LEU A 53 5.29 -6.77 5.46
C LEU A 53 6.05 -6.30 4.22
N VAL A 54 5.67 -5.18 3.60
CA VAL A 54 6.38 -4.60 2.45
C VAL A 54 7.78 -4.15 2.81
N VAL A 55 7.97 -3.48 3.95
CA VAL A 55 9.30 -3.05 4.42
C VAL A 55 10.19 -4.26 4.69
N VAL A 56 9.66 -5.30 5.36
CA VAL A 56 10.39 -6.55 5.61
C VAL A 56 10.74 -7.24 4.28
N PHE A 57 9.80 -7.34 3.34
CA PHE A 57 10.09 -7.91 2.01
C PHE A 57 11.19 -7.14 1.28
N TRP A 58 11.20 -5.81 1.36
CA TRP A 58 12.23 -4.97 0.72
C TRP A 58 13.60 -5.09 1.40
N LEU A 59 13.65 -5.45 2.69
CA LEU A 59 14.87 -5.61 3.47
C LEU A 59 15.48 -7.03 3.31
N PHE A 60 14.66 -8.01 2.95
CA PHE A 60 15.05 -9.42 2.78
C PHE A 60 15.07 -9.92 1.32
N MET A 61 14.70 -9.07 0.35
CA MET A 61 14.78 -9.34 -1.10
C MET A 61 15.99 -8.66 -1.71
#